data_AF-H6WR87-F1
#
_entry.id   AF-H6WR87-F1
#
_cell.length_a   1.000
_cell.length_b   1.000
_cell.length_c   1.000
_cell.angle_alpha   90.00
_cell.angle_beta   90.00
_cell.angle_gamma   90.00
#
_symmetry.space_group_name_H-M   'P 1'
#
loop_
_entity.id
_entity.type
_entity.pdbx_description
1 polymer ?
#
loop_
_entity_poly.entity_id
_entity_poly.type
_entity_poly.pdbx_seq_one_letter_code
_entity_poly.pdbx_strand_id
1 'polypeptide(L)' 'GSILFIVSEVMFLFAFFWASSHSSLAPTVEIGGIWPPKGIGVLDPREIPFLNTLILPSSGAAVTWAH' A
#
# COMPACT_ATOMS: atom_id res chain seq x y z
N GLY A 1 6.31 24.32 -9.46
CA GLY A 1 5.97 23.94 -8.07
C GLY A 1 5.45 22.52 -7.96
N SER A 2 4.48 22.13 -8.79
CA SER A 2 3.70 20.88 -8.62
C SER A 2 4.52 19.58 -8.68
N ILE A 3 5.56 19.50 -9.51
CA ILE A 3 6.37 18.27 -9.64
C ILE A 3 7.18 17.99 -8.36
N LEU A 4 7.85 19.00 -7.80
CA LEU A 4 8.63 18.85 -6.57
C LEU A 4 7.73 18.51 -5.37
N PHE A 5 6.50 19.03 -5.36
CA PHE A 5 5.49 18.65 -4.38
C PHE A 5 5.14 17.15 -4.47
N ILE A 6 4.82 16.64 -5.66
CA ILE A 6 4.53 15.21 -5.87
C ILE A 6 5.73 14.34 -5.46
N VAL A 7 6.96 14.73 -5.80
CA VAL A 7 8.16 13.97 -5.41
C VAL A 7 8.29 13.90 -3.88
N SER A 8 7.98 14.99 -3.17
CA SER A 8 8.00 14.99 -1.70
C SER A 8 6.96 14.04 -1.10
N GLU A 9 5.77 13.94 -1.69
CA GLU A 9 4.73 12.98 -1.27
C GLU A 9 5.12 11.52 -1.54
N VAL A 10 5.81 11.24 -2.66
CA VAL A 10 6.32 9.90 -2.96
C VAL A 10 7.36 9.47 -1.91
N MET A 11 8.27 10.36 -1.50
CA MET A 11 9.24 10.08 -0.44
C MET A 11 8.59 9.89 0.93
N PHE A 12 7.51 10.64 1.21
CA PHE A 12 6.71 10.45 2.41
C PHE A 12 6.05 9.06 2.45
N LEU A 13 5.43 8.62 1.34
CA LEU A 13 4.87 7.26 1.24
C LEU A 13 5.95 6.18 1.34
N PHE A 14 7.13 6.41 0.75
CA PHE A 14 8.26 5.48 0.81
C PHE A 14 8.69 5.16 2.24
N ALA A 15 8.65 6.13 3.16
CA ALA A 15 8.97 5.91 4.57
C ALA A 15 8.02 4.89 5.23
N PHE A 16 6.72 4.92 4.91
CA PHE A 16 5.77 3.93 5.42
C PHE A 16 5.99 2.53 4.81
N PHE A 17 6.29 2.46 3.51
CA PHE A 17 6.66 1.19 2.87
C PHE A 17 7.92 0.58 3.49
N TRP A 18 8.91 1.42 3.80
CA TRP A 18 10.12 1.00 4.49
C TRP A 18 9.82 0.42 5.88
N ALA A 19 9.05 1.15 6.70
CA ALA A 19 8.68 0.70 8.04
C ALA A 19 7.88 -0.62 8.03
N SER A 20 6.93 -0.76 7.10
CA SER A 20 6.17 -2.00 6.92
C SER A 20 7.06 -3.15 6.50
N SER A 21 7.95 -2.96 5.52
CA SER A 21 8.84 -4.01 5.02
C SER A 21 9.83 -4.46 6.07
N HIS A 22 10.40 -3.52 6.84
CA HIS A 22 11.30 -3.82 7.94
C HIS A 22 10.61 -4.71 8.98
N SER A 23 9.38 -4.36 9.36
CA SER A 23 8.61 -5.10 10.37
C SER A 23 8.12 -6.47 9.89
N SER A 24 7.79 -6.61 8.60
CA SER A 24 7.32 -7.89 8.03
C SER A 24 8.45 -8.87 7.69
N LEU A 25 9.64 -8.36 7.32
CA LEU A 25 10.79 -9.20 6.95
C LEU A 25 11.49 -9.82 8.16
N ALA A 26 11.54 -9.09 9.28
CA ALA A 26 12.14 -9.54 10.52
C ALA A 26 11.17 -9.30 11.69
N PRO A 27 10.07 -10.08 11.78
CA PRO A 27 9.09 -9.91 12.85
C PRO A 27 9.74 -10.18 14.20
N THR A 28 9.44 -9.33 15.19
CA THR A 28 9.99 -9.48 16.53
C THR A 28 9.46 -10.75 17.21
N VAL A 29 10.27 -11.31 18.12
CA VAL A 29 9.91 -12.54 18.85
C VAL A 29 8.65 -12.34 19.71
N GLU A 30 8.41 -11.12 20.18
CA GLU A 30 7.22 -10.73 20.95
C GLU A 30 5.90 -10.93 20.17
N ILE A 31 5.96 -10.84 18.84
CA ILE A 31 4.81 -11.01 17.93
C ILE A 31 4.67 -12.49 17.48
N GLY A 32 5.55 -13.37 17.96
CA GLY A 32 5.57 -14.79 17.64
C GLY A 32 6.42 -15.15 16.42
N GLY A 33 7.26 -14.23 15.94
CA GLY A 33 8.22 -14.47 14.86
C GLY A 33 7.59 -14.77 13.50
N ILE A 34 6.31 -14.47 13.31
CA ILE A 34 5.58 -14.68 12.06
C ILE A 34 4.87 -13.41 11.62
N TRP A 35 4.74 -13.24 10.32
CA TRP A 35 3.93 -12.19 9.70
C TRP A 35 2.93 -12.84 8.75
N PRO A 36 1.62 -12.51 8.82
CA PRO A 36 0.97 -11.62 9.77
C PRO A 36 0.98 -12.17 11.21
N PRO A 37 0.94 -11.29 12.23
CA PRO A 37 0.84 -11.69 13.64
C PRO A 37 -0.34 -12.61 13.92
N LYS A 38 -0.18 -13.53 14.87
CA LYS A 38 -1.29 -14.40 15.31
C LYS A 38 -2.44 -13.55 15.86
N GLY A 39 -3.67 -13.92 15.49
CA GLY A 39 -4.89 -13.25 15.96
C GLY A 39 -5.35 -12.07 15.10
N ILE A 40 -4.57 -11.68 14.07
CA ILE A 40 -4.99 -10.66 13.10
C ILE A 40 -5.67 -11.34 11.91
N GLY A 41 -6.95 -11.03 11.70
CA GLY A 41 -7.67 -11.40 10.48
C GLY A 41 -7.25 -10.50 9.33
N VAL A 42 -6.58 -11.06 8.33
CA VAL A 42 -6.16 -10.32 7.12
C VAL A 42 -7.29 -10.35 6.11
N LEU A 43 -7.57 -9.19 5.48
CA LEU A 43 -8.53 -9.10 4.38
C LEU A 43 -8.05 -9.94 3.18
N ASP A 44 -8.95 -10.68 2.54
CA ASP A 44 -8.61 -11.42 1.33
C ASP A 44 -8.25 -10.42 0.21
N PRO A 45 -7.04 -10.50 -0.38
CA PRO A 45 -6.64 -9.62 -1.46
C PRO A 45 -7.56 -9.67 -2.69
N ARG A 46 -8.34 -10.74 -2.88
CA ARG A 46 -9.19 -10.98 -4.06
C ARG A 46 -10.59 -10.38 -3.96
N GLU A 47 -10.98 -9.88 -2.80
CA GLU A 47 -12.31 -9.31 -2.58
C GLU A 47 -12.30 -7.79 -2.81
N ILE A 48 -12.57 -7.02 -1.76
CA ILE A 48 -12.67 -5.56 -1.79
C ILE A 48 -11.36 -4.90 -2.26
N PRO A 49 -10.15 -5.34 -1.82
CA PRO A 49 -8.91 -4.74 -2.29
C PRO A 49 -8.72 -4.86 -3.80
N PHE A 50 -9.06 -6.02 -4.39
CA PHE A 50 -8.97 -6.25 -5.83
C PHE A 50 -9.89 -5.31 -6.62
N LEU A 51 -11.13 -5.14 -6.16
CA LEU A 51 -12.07 -4.21 -6.79
C LEU A 51 -11.53 -2.78 -6.79
N ASN A 52 -10.97 -2.32 -5.66
CA ASN A 52 -10.35 -1.00 -5.57
C ASN A 52 -9.16 -0.84 -6.53
N THR A 53 -8.36 -1.90 -6.70
CA THR A 53 -7.28 -1.93 -7.68
C THR A 53 -7.79 -1.85 -9.11
N LEU A 54 -8.98 -2.33 -9.44
CA LEU A 54 -9.57 -2.16 -10.78
C LEU A 54 -10.15 -0.76 -11.01
N ILE A 55 -10.74 -0.17 -9.96
CA ILE A 55 -11.34 1.17 -10.03
C ILE A 55 -10.27 2.23 -10.33
N LEU A 56 -9.09 2.16 -9.71
CA LEU A 56 -8.02 3.15 -9.87
C LEU A 56 -7.49 3.30 -11.32
N PRO A 57 -7.10 2.24 -12.06
CA PRO A 57 -6.73 2.34 -13.47
C PRO A 57 -7.90 2.76 -14.36
N SER A 58 -9.12 2.31 -14.04
CA SER A 58 -10.31 2.67 -14.83
C SER A 58 -10.62 4.17 -14.75
N SER A 59 -10.46 4.79 -13.57
CA SER A 59 -10.63 6.22 -13.40
C SER A 59 -9.51 7.01 -14.08
N GLY A 60 -8.27 6.49 -14.06
CA GLY A 60 -7.15 7.03 -14.84
C GLY A 60 -7.47 7.07 -16.34
N ALA A 61 -7.96 5.98 -16.91
CA ALA A 61 -8.37 5.91 -18.31
C ALA A 61 -9.53 6.88 -18.64
N ALA A 62 -10.51 7.01 -17.75
CA ALA A 62 -11.62 7.95 -17.92
C ALA A 62 -11.16 9.41 -17.94
N VAL A 63 -10.21 9.79 -17.08
CA VAL A 63 -9.61 11.14 -17.08
C VAL A 63 -8.80 11.38 -18.35
N THR A 64 -8.05 10.38 -18.84
CA THR A 64 -7.33 10.50 -20.12
C THR A 64 -8.27 10.67 -21.31
N TRP A 65 -9.45 10.05 -21.30
CA TRP A 65 -10.47 10.32 -22.31
C TRP A 65 -11.01 11.74 -22.17
N ALA A 66 -11.38 12.15 -20.95
CA ALA A 66 -12.00 13.45 -20.71
C ALA A 66 -11.10 14.66 -21.05
N HIS A 67 -9.78 14.46 -21.10
CA HIS A 67 -8.78 15.48 -21.41
C HIS A 67 -8.55 15.62 -22.92
#